data_AF-A0AAN6SFT8-F1
#
_entry.id   AF-A0AAN6SFT8-F1
#
_cell.length_a   1.000
_cell.length_b   1.000
_cell.length_c   1.000
_cell.angle_alpha   90.00
_cell.angle_beta   90.00
_cell.angle_gamma   90.00
#
_symmetry.space_group_name_H-M   'P 1'
#
loop_
_entity.id
_entity.type
_entity.pdbx_description
1 polymer ?
#
loop_
_entity_poly.entity_id
_entity_poly.type
_entity_poly.pdbx_seq_one_letter_code
_entity_poly.pdbx_strand_id
1 'polypeptide(L)'
;MAGIIDLDAEEAPKPRILVISLEYLESFDDLINVFLTPMLDLALVQRVKKAATLTRLLIKEDAEPYSALVLTDAALTLPENLALWEQCLAYMRRTGATAVLTGQVASFGLPEDLDDFFRVSGLSDWKCGNYRRDIVVLNPTADGIRDAKHFNLSDKNGLKAAYNVKSLCLSGVKIEHRWYVPDLSEVGDGMGIAALLAQGIKGWDPETAGRQAAVAYGPVGEKGRIGWVGDVNNEPPSVKVILALCGLDPAKANIANFEVRQPSGPAAMRWDAGEGRFVKV
;
A
#
# COMPACT_ATOMS: atom_id res chain seq x y z
N MET A 1 0.66 -7.74 -37.79
CA MET A 1 2.05 -8.21 -37.86
C MET A 1 2.25 -9.19 -36.71
N ALA A 2 2.46 -10.47 -37.00
CA ALA A 2 2.75 -11.47 -35.98
C ALA A 2 4.25 -11.39 -35.67
N GLY A 3 4.59 -11.01 -34.42
CA GLY A 3 5.97 -11.00 -33.95
C GLY A 3 6.48 -12.43 -33.77
N ILE A 4 7.78 -12.62 -34.01
CA ILE A 4 8.48 -13.85 -33.67
C ILE A 4 8.42 -13.99 -32.14
N ILE A 5 7.84 -15.08 -31.64
CA ILE A 5 7.85 -15.45 -30.23
C ILE A 5 9.09 -16.30 -30.02
N ASP A 6 10.03 -15.80 -29.22
CA ASP A 6 11.17 -16.58 -28.76
C ASP A 6 10.66 -17.60 -27.71
N LEU A 7 10.64 -18.87 -28.10
CA LEU A 7 10.16 -19.97 -27.26
C LEU A 7 11.23 -20.43 -26.26
N ASP A 8 12.47 -19.94 -26.39
CA ASP A 8 13.60 -20.25 -25.51
C ASP A 8 13.86 -19.13 -24.48
N ALA A 9 13.07 -18.04 -24.51
CA ALA A 9 13.12 -17.01 -23.49
C ALA A 9 12.62 -17.59 -22.15
N GLU A 10 13.56 -17.97 -21.28
CA GLU A 10 13.28 -18.29 -19.89
C GLU A 10 12.44 -17.17 -19.28
N GLU A 11 11.24 -17.51 -18.80
CA GLU A 11 10.38 -16.57 -18.12
C GLU A 11 11.17 -16.02 -16.93
N ALA A 12 11.35 -14.69 -16.88
CA ALA A 12 12.15 -14.07 -15.83
C ALA A 12 11.70 -14.56 -14.45
N PRO A 13 12.64 -14.87 -13.53
CA PRO A 13 12.29 -15.48 -12.26
C PRO A 13 11.30 -14.59 -11.50
N LYS A 14 10.24 -15.22 -10.98
CA LYS A 14 9.19 -14.51 -10.26
C LYS A 14 9.76 -13.76 -9.04
N PRO A 15 9.40 -12.49 -8.84
CA PRO A 15 9.85 -11.72 -7.68
C PRO A 15 9.41 -12.41 -6.38
N ARG A 16 10.25 -12.29 -5.35
CA ARG A 16 9.95 -12.81 -4.01
C ARG A 16 9.32 -11.72 -3.16
N ILE A 17 8.24 -12.04 -2.48
CA ILE A 17 7.50 -11.12 -1.61
C ILE A 17 7.34 -11.75 -0.23
N LEU A 18 7.70 -11.00 0.82
CA LEU A 18 7.50 -11.41 2.21
C LEU A 18 6.31 -10.68 2.81
N VAL A 19 5.25 -11.40 3.13
CA VAL A 19 4.07 -10.89 3.82
C VAL A 19 4.26 -11.03 5.32
N ILE A 20 4.19 -9.93 6.05
CA ILE A 20 4.43 -9.85 7.48
C ILE A 20 3.08 -9.67 8.18
N SER A 21 2.69 -10.68 8.97
CA SER A 21 1.44 -10.69 9.73
C SER A 21 1.70 -11.09 11.19
N LEU A 22 2.34 -10.24 11.99
CA LEU A 22 2.79 -10.62 13.34
C LEU A 22 1.64 -10.62 14.36
N GLU A 23 0.63 -9.77 14.16
CA GLU A 23 -0.64 -9.76 14.89
C GLU A 23 -1.73 -10.45 14.07
N TYR A 24 -1.40 -11.63 13.55
CA TYR A 24 -2.32 -12.40 12.73
C TYR A 24 -3.64 -12.67 13.47
N LEU A 25 -4.73 -12.18 12.88
CA LEU A 25 -6.10 -12.48 13.29
C LEU A 25 -6.81 -13.21 12.14
N GLU A 26 -7.19 -14.46 12.37
CA GLU A 26 -7.83 -15.32 11.35
C GLU A 26 -9.13 -14.72 10.81
N SER A 27 -9.87 -13.96 11.62
CA SER A 27 -11.10 -13.28 11.21
C SER A 27 -10.92 -12.23 10.12
N PHE A 28 -9.69 -11.81 9.84
CA PHE A 28 -9.35 -10.84 8.81
C PHE A 28 -8.65 -11.46 7.59
N ASP A 29 -8.50 -12.79 7.54
CA ASP A 29 -7.80 -13.42 6.44
C ASP A 29 -8.52 -13.24 5.11
N ASP A 30 -9.84 -13.21 5.10
CA ASP A 30 -10.61 -12.89 3.89
C ASP A 30 -10.24 -11.52 3.32
N LEU A 31 -10.07 -10.51 4.19
CA LEU A 31 -9.69 -9.16 3.76
C LEU A 31 -8.27 -9.12 3.20
N ILE A 32 -7.35 -9.88 3.78
CA ILE A 32 -5.95 -9.96 3.32
C ILE A 32 -5.87 -10.78 2.01
N ASN A 33 -6.66 -11.85 1.89
CA ASN A 33 -6.68 -12.75 0.73
C ASN A 33 -7.13 -12.06 -0.56
N VAL A 34 -7.89 -10.97 -0.46
CA VAL A 34 -8.28 -10.11 -1.59
C VAL A 34 -7.07 -9.64 -2.40
N PHE A 35 -5.94 -9.30 -1.75
CA PHE A 35 -4.71 -8.93 -2.45
C PHE A 35 -3.63 -10.02 -2.47
N LEU A 36 -3.64 -10.98 -1.54
CA LEU A 36 -2.68 -12.10 -1.59
C LEU A 36 -2.93 -13.05 -2.75
N THR A 37 -4.20 -13.33 -3.06
CA THR A 37 -4.57 -14.24 -4.16
C THR A 37 -3.99 -13.77 -5.50
N PRO A 38 -4.29 -12.54 -5.98
CA PRO A 38 -3.70 -12.05 -7.23
C PRO A 38 -2.16 -11.88 -7.16
N MET A 39 -1.59 -11.70 -5.96
CA MET A 39 -0.13 -11.63 -5.79
C MET A 39 0.55 -12.98 -6.02
N LEU A 40 -0.07 -14.10 -5.64
CA LEU A 40 0.45 -15.45 -5.84
C LEU A 40 0.59 -15.81 -7.33
N ASP A 41 -0.23 -15.22 -8.20
CA ASP A 41 -0.11 -15.43 -9.65
C ASP A 41 1.17 -14.81 -10.20
N LEU A 42 1.61 -13.69 -9.61
CA LEU A 42 2.68 -12.84 -10.13
C LEU A 42 4.02 -13.02 -9.40
N ALA A 43 4.01 -13.61 -8.19
CA ALA A 43 5.18 -13.63 -7.31
C ALA A 43 5.30 -14.91 -6.48
N LEU A 44 6.50 -15.16 -5.98
CA LEU A 44 6.75 -16.15 -4.92
C LEU A 44 6.48 -15.50 -3.56
N VAL A 45 5.33 -15.80 -2.98
CA VAL A 45 4.87 -15.18 -1.72
C VAL A 45 5.16 -16.09 -0.53
N GLN A 46 5.78 -15.55 0.51
CA GLN A 46 5.92 -16.21 1.82
C GLN A 46 5.27 -15.34 2.89
N ARG A 47 4.49 -15.95 3.79
CA ARG A 47 3.87 -15.22 4.92
C ARG A 47 4.52 -15.62 6.23
N VAL A 48 4.89 -14.64 7.05
CA VAL A 48 5.50 -14.84 8.36
C VAL A 48 4.60 -14.29 9.46
N LYS A 49 4.40 -15.10 10.51
CA LYS A 49 3.53 -14.78 11.66
C LYS A 49 4.27 -14.71 13.00
N LYS A 50 5.61 -14.76 12.98
CA LYS A 50 6.46 -14.82 14.18
C LYS A 50 7.70 -13.98 14.01
N ALA A 51 7.99 -13.11 14.97
CA ALA A 51 9.15 -12.21 14.98
C ALA A 51 10.48 -12.96 14.76
N ALA A 52 10.71 -14.06 15.50
CA ALA A 52 11.93 -14.86 15.36
C ALA A 52 12.13 -15.44 13.95
N THR A 53 11.04 -15.78 13.26
CA THR A 53 11.12 -16.25 11.87
C THR A 53 11.40 -15.10 10.92
N LEU A 54 10.79 -13.92 11.14
CA LEU A 54 11.05 -12.72 10.36
C LEU A 54 12.54 -12.35 10.44
N THR A 55 13.10 -12.24 11.64
CA THR A 55 14.54 -11.96 11.83
C THR A 55 15.41 -12.94 11.05
N ARG A 56 15.16 -14.25 11.17
CA ARG A 56 15.94 -15.26 10.44
C ARG A 56 15.87 -15.10 8.92
N LEU A 57 14.70 -14.72 8.38
CA LEU A 57 14.51 -14.50 6.95
C LEU A 57 15.24 -13.24 6.47
N LEU A 58 15.26 -12.16 7.25
CA LEU A 58 15.92 -10.91 6.89
C LEU A 58 17.45 -10.96 6.96
N ILE A 59 18.02 -11.79 7.85
CA ILE A 59 19.49 -11.89 7.99
C ILE A 59 20.12 -12.92 7.05
N LYS A 60 19.34 -13.79 6.40
CA LYS A 60 19.88 -14.86 5.55
C LYS A 60 20.42 -14.29 4.24
N GLU A 61 21.74 -14.12 4.15
CA GLU A 61 22.40 -13.48 2.99
C GLU A 61 22.49 -14.40 1.76
N ASP A 62 22.58 -15.73 1.94
CA ASP A 62 22.72 -16.69 0.83
C ASP A 62 21.40 -16.97 0.07
N ALA A 63 20.31 -16.25 0.40
CA ALA A 63 19.02 -16.43 -0.25
C ALA A 63 18.74 -15.25 -1.18
N GLU A 64 18.11 -15.54 -2.33
CA GLU A 64 17.56 -14.51 -3.21
C GLU A 64 16.67 -13.54 -2.40
N PRO A 65 16.92 -12.22 -2.45
CA PRO A 65 16.23 -11.26 -1.61
C PRO A 65 14.75 -11.12 -1.98
N TYR A 66 13.94 -10.78 -0.98
CA TYR A 66 12.59 -10.28 -1.18
C TYR A 66 12.65 -8.88 -1.78
N SER A 67 11.94 -8.70 -2.88
CA SER A 67 11.75 -7.40 -3.54
C SER A 67 10.78 -6.49 -2.79
N ALA A 68 9.83 -7.07 -2.03
CA ALA A 68 8.94 -6.32 -1.18
C ALA A 68 8.62 -7.02 0.15
N LEU A 69 8.34 -6.20 1.17
CA LEU A 69 7.86 -6.57 2.50
C LEU A 69 6.43 -6.02 2.66
N VAL A 70 5.41 -6.87 2.65
CA VAL A 70 4.00 -6.43 2.74
C VAL A 70 3.55 -6.54 4.19
N LEU A 71 3.34 -5.40 4.85
CA LEU A 71 2.87 -5.31 6.22
C LEU A 71 1.34 -5.33 6.21
N THR A 72 0.76 -6.38 6.77
CA THR A 72 -0.70 -6.56 6.75
C THR A 72 -1.39 -6.17 8.04
N ASP A 73 -0.63 -5.99 9.13
CA ASP A 73 -1.10 -5.59 10.46
C ASP A 73 -0.16 -4.58 11.13
N ALA A 74 -0.67 -3.90 12.16
CA ALA A 74 -0.02 -2.78 12.82
C ALA A 74 1.12 -3.18 13.76
N ALA A 75 1.42 -4.47 13.92
CA ALA A 75 2.41 -4.94 14.87
C ALA A 75 3.77 -4.23 14.75
N LEU A 76 4.26 -4.01 13.53
CA LEU A 76 5.54 -3.33 13.30
C LEU A 76 5.50 -1.81 13.51
N THR A 77 4.32 -1.21 13.66
CA THR A 77 4.19 0.21 14.04
C THR A 77 4.32 0.40 15.54
N LEU A 78 4.10 -0.65 16.34
CA LEU A 78 4.13 -0.58 17.80
C LEU A 78 5.55 -0.34 18.35
N PRO A 79 5.71 0.49 19.41
CA PRO A 79 7.01 0.81 19.99
C PRO A 79 7.82 -0.43 20.44
N GLU A 80 7.16 -1.46 20.98
CA GLU A 80 7.82 -2.69 21.42
C GLU A 80 8.48 -3.48 20.27
N ASN A 81 8.05 -3.25 19.03
CA ASN A 81 8.58 -3.91 17.84
C ASN A 81 9.58 -3.02 17.07
N LEU A 82 9.99 -1.88 17.63
CA LEU A 82 10.95 -0.96 17.01
C LEU A 82 12.23 -1.67 16.53
N ALA A 83 12.84 -2.50 17.38
CA ALA A 83 14.05 -3.23 17.02
C ALA A 83 13.84 -4.22 15.84
N LEU A 84 12.62 -4.73 15.67
CA LEU A 84 12.27 -5.59 14.55
C LEU A 84 12.01 -4.76 13.28
N TRP A 85 11.42 -3.58 13.41
CA TRP A 85 11.30 -2.62 12.31
C TRP A 85 12.66 -2.12 11.83
N GLU A 86 13.60 -1.83 12.74
CA GLU A 86 14.97 -1.44 12.38
C GLU A 86 15.70 -2.52 11.58
N GLN A 87 15.44 -3.81 11.85
CA GLN A 87 15.94 -4.91 11.02
C GLN A 87 15.32 -4.89 9.62
N CYS A 88 14.03 -4.57 9.49
CA CYS A 88 13.39 -4.40 8.19
C CYS A 88 13.99 -3.21 7.42
N LEU A 89 14.22 -2.08 8.10
CA LEU A 89 14.87 -0.91 7.50
C LEU A 89 16.30 -1.22 7.03
N ALA A 90 17.08 -1.94 7.85
CA ALA A 90 18.42 -2.39 7.47
C ALA A 90 18.37 -3.31 6.24
N TYR A 91 17.41 -4.23 6.21
CA TYR A 91 17.17 -5.08 5.06
C TYR A 91 16.87 -4.26 3.80
N MET A 92 15.90 -3.36 3.86
CA MET A 92 15.48 -2.50 2.74
C MET A 92 16.61 -1.63 2.22
N ARG A 93 17.44 -1.06 3.10
CA ARG A 93 18.60 -0.27 2.71
C ARG A 93 19.65 -1.11 1.98
N ARG A 94 19.85 -2.36 2.41
CA ARG A 94 20.81 -3.29 1.79
C ARG A 94 20.33 -3.83 0.44
N THR A 95 19.05 -4.20 0.34
CA THR A 95 18.51 -4.91 -0.84
C THR A 95 17.79 -3.99 -1.83
N GLY A 96 17.37 -2.80 -1.41
CA GLY A 96 16.47 -1.94 -2.19
C GLY A 96 15.00 -2.37 -2.12
N ALA A 97 14.62 -3.25 -1.19
CA ALA A 97 13.24 -3.71 -1.05
C ALA A 97 12.26 -2.57 -0.72
N THR A 98 11.02 -2.74 -1.16
CA THR A 98 9.91 -1.85 -0.78
C THR A 98 9.10 -2.44 0.37
N ALA A 99 8.90 -1.70 1.46
CA ALA A 99 7.88 -2.05 2.44
C ALA A 99 6.53 -1.46 2.05
N VAL A 100 5.48 -2.27 1.95
CA VAL A 100 4.12 -1.84 1.60
C VAL A 100 3.21 -2.02 2.81
N LEU A 101 2.75 -0.92 3.38
CA LEU A 101 1.82 -0.88 4.50
C LEU A 101 0.40 -0.82 3.95
N THR A 102 -0.43 -1.81 4.30
CA THR A 102 -1.78 -1.95 3.76
C THR A 102 -2.69 -2.72 4.70
N GLY A 103 -3.99 -2.78 4.36
CA GLY A 103 -4.97 -3.60 5.06
C GLY A 103 -5.16 -3.14 6.50
N GLN A 104 -4.83 -4.01 7.45
CA GLN A 104 -5.09 -3.71 8.86
C GLN A 104 -4.17 -2.63 9.42
N VAL A 105 -3.02 -2.34 8.80
CA VAL A 105 -2.19 -1.20 9.22
C VAL A 105 -2.99 0.11 9.12
N ALA A 106 -3.68 0.33 8.01
CA ALA A 106 -4.52 1.51 7.80
C ALA A 106 -5.77 1.54 8.68
N SER A 107 -6.16 0.39 9.25
CA SER A 107 -7.35 0.24 10.08
C SER A 107 -7.07 0.36 11.59
N PHE A 108 -5.91 -0.11 12.04
CA PHE A 108 -5.57 -0.23 13.47
C PHE A 108 -4.27 0.48 13.87
N GLY A 109 -3.52 1.06 12.93
CA GLY A 109 -2.37 1.88 13.25
C GLY A 109 -2.78 3.09 14.09
N LEU A 110 -2.16 3.25 15.26
CA LEU A 110 -2.41 4.41 16.12
C LEU A 110 -1.73 5.64 15.53
N PRO A 111 -2.37 6.84 15.57
CA PRO A 111 -1.79 8.03 14.96
C PRO A 111 -0.36 8.35 15.43
N GLU A 112 -0.10 8.26 16.73
CA GLU A 112 1.23 8.54 17.31
C GLU A 112 2.28 7.50 16.92
N ASP A 113 1.91 6.22 16.94
CA ASP A 113 2.78 5.13 16.51
C ASP A 113 3.12 5.21 15.03
N LEU A 114 2.15 5.58 14.18
CA LEU A 114 2.37 5.79 12.75
C LEU A 114 3.32 6.97 12.50
N ASP A 115 3.13 8.09 13.21
CA ASP A 115 3.99 9.26 13.11
C ASP A 115 5.44 8.94 13.48
N ASP A 116 5.63 8.14 14.54
CA ASP A 116 6.94 7.69 14.98
C ASP A 116 7.55 6.63 14.07
N PHE A 117 6.74 5.70 13.56
CA PHE A 117 7.14 4.71 12.57
C PHE A 117 7.73 5.37 11.32
N PHE A 118 7.05 6.39 10.77
CA PHE A 118 7.57 7.12 9.61
C PHE A 118 8.80 7.95 9.95
N ARG A 119 8.84 8.59 11.12
CA ARG A 119 10.02 9.32 11.60
C ARG A 119 11.25 8.41 11.67
N VAL A 120 11.15 7.24 12.29
CA VAL A 120 12.24 6.24 12.38
C VAL A 120 12.65 5.74 10.99
N SER A 121 11.71 5.69 10.05
CA SER A 121 11.96 5.30 8.66
C SER A 121 12.70 6.37 7.84
N GLY A 122 12.91 7.58 8.40
CA GLY A 122 13.54 8.71 7.70
C GLY A 122 12.53 9.63 6.99
N LEU A 123 11.24 9.49 7.26
CA LEU A 123 10.14 10.24 6.68
C LEU A 123 9.46 11.09 7.77
N SER A 124 10.22 11.96 8.43
CA SER A 124 9.78 12.73 9.62
C SER A 124 8.55 13.60 9.39
N ASP A 125 8.33 14.04 8.16
CA ASP A 125 7.21 14.91 7.79
C ASP A 125 5.92 14.12 7.53
N TRP A 126 6.02 12.79 7.33
CA TRP A 126 4.84 11.96 7.13
C TRP A 126 4.12 11.78 8.47
N LYS A 127 2.86 12.14 8.48
CA LYS A 127 2.00 12.08 9.67
C LYS A 127 0.68 11.42 9.35
N CYS A 128 0.05 10.83 10.35
CA CYS A 128 -1.34 10.41 10.28
C CYS A 128 -2.22 11.59 9.86
N GLY A 129 -3.08 11.39 8.88
CA GLY A 129 -3.95 12.40 8.30
C GLY A 129 -5.42 12.07 8.50
N ASN A 130 -6.26 12.53 7.57
CA ASN A 130 -7.69 12.38 7.72
C ASN A 130 -8.14 10.98 7.31
N TYR A 131 -9.08 10.43 8.07
CA TYR A 131 -9.84 9.25 7.70
C TYR A 131 -11.15 9.64 7.03
N ARG A 132 -11.35 9.28 5.76
CA ARG A 132 -12.56 9.62 5.01
C ARG A 132 -12.79 8.69 3.81
N ARG A 133 -14.01 8.72 3.29
CA ARG A 133 -14.30 8.20 1.95
C ARG A 133 -14.26 9.35 0.96
N ASP A 134 -13.47 9.21 -0.10
CA ASP A 134 -13.24 10.28 -1.08
C ASP A 134 -12.94 9.70 -2.47
N ILE A 135 -12.99 10.54 -3.50
CA ILE A 135 -12.39 10.23 -4.80
C ILE A 135 -10.92 10.62 -4.73
N VAL A 136 -10.05 9.67 -5.06
CA VAL A 136 -8.62 9.91 -5.15
C VAL A 136 -8.17 9.91 -6.61
N VAL A 137 -7.24 10.80 -6.94
CA VAL A 137 -6.73 11.00 -8.30
C VAL A 137 -5.25 10.62 -8.33
N LEU A 138 -4.86 9.87 -9.35
CA LEU A 138 -3.48 9.47 -9.59
C LEU A 138 -2.64 10.69 -9.95
N ASN A 139 -1.51 10.85 -9.28
CA ASN A 139 -0.47 11.78 -9.64
C ASN A 139 0.53 11.13 -10.62
N PRO A 140 0.49 11.46 -11.92
CA PRO A 140 1.34 10.81 -12.92
C PRO A 140 2.82 11.22 -12.83
N THR A 141 3.15 12.26 -12.05
CA THR A 141 4.53 12.76 -11.90
C THR A 141 5.21 12.25 -10.64
N ALA A 142 4.51 11.51 -9.78
CA ALA A 142 5.07 10.93 -8.57
C ALA A 142 6.22 9.94 -8.88
N ASP A 143 7.18 9.87 -7.99
CA ASP A 143 8.26 8.89 -8.01
C ASP A 143 7.69 7.47 -7.96
N GLY A 144 8.30 6.54 -8.68
CA GLY A 144 7.79 5.18 -8.84
C GLY A 144 6.64 5.05 -9.85
N ILE A 145 5.91 6.14 -10.16
CA ILE A 145 4.96 6.20 -11.28
C ILE A 145 5.68 6.64 -12.57
N ARG A 146 6.40 7.76 -12.50
CA ARG A 146 7.09 8.37 -13.65
C ARG A 146 8.15 7.46 -14.28
N ASP A 147 8.83 6.66 -13.45
CA ASP A 147 9.93 5.77 -13.82
C ASP A 147 9.55 4.29 -13.74
N ALA A 148 8.25 3.98 -13.61
CA ALA A 148 7.75 2.61 -13.56
C ALA A 148 8.17 1.82 -14.81
N LYS A 149 8.90 0.73 -14.59
CA LYS A 149 9.28 -0.23 -15.66
C LYS A 149 8.42 -1.49 -15.67
N HIS A 150 7.63 -1.69 -14.63
CA HIS A 150 6.91 -2.94 -14.37
C HIS A 150 5.40 -2.84 -14.67
N PHE A 151 4.89 -1.66 -15.03
CA PHE A 151 3.50 -1.48 -15.50
C PHE A 151 3.38 -0.34 -16.51
N ASN A 152 2.26 -0.32 -17.23
CA ASN A 152 1.92 0.74 -18.17
C ASN A 152 0.65 1.49 -17.70
N LEU A 153 0.77 2.82 -17.51
CA LEU A 153 -0.36 3.68 -17.11
C LEU A 153 -1.50 3.74 -18.15
N SER A 154 -1.22 3.47 -19.43
CA SER A 154 -2.26 3.42 -20.46
C SER A 154 -3.07 2.13 -20.45
N ASP A 155 -2.65 1.12 -19.67
CA ASP A 155 -3.37 -0.14 -19.58
C ASP A 155 -4.66 0.06 -18.77
N LYS A 156 -5.80 -0.22 -19.39
CA LYS A 156 -7.13 -0.11 -18.76
C LYS A 156 -7.30 -1.09 -17.60
N ASN A 157 -6.54 -2.19 -17.59
CA ASN A 157 -6.47 -3.18 -16.53
C ASN A 157 -5.40 -2.84 -15.49
N GLY A 158 -4.59 -1.80 -15.68
CA GLY A 158 -3.62 -1.33 -14.69
C GLY A 158 -4.22 -0.40 -13.64
N LEU A 159 -3.40 0.56 -13.19
CA LEU A 159 -3.78 1.60 -12.25
C LEU A 159 -4.88 2.50 -12.83
N LYS A 160 -5.85 2.88 -12.00
CA LYS A 160 -6.94 3.77 -12.42
C LYS A 160 -6.53 5.22 -12.27
N ALA A 161 -6.93 6.08 -13.21
CA ALA A 161 -6.68 7.52 -13.13
C ALA A 161 -7.35 8.17 -11.91
N ALA A 162 -8.52 7.66 -11.51
CA ALA A 162 -9.20 8.03 -10.27
C ALA A 162 -10.11 6.90 -9.80
N TYR A 163 -10.39 6.82 -8.49
CA TYR A 163 -11.36 5.89 -7.91
C TYR A 163 -11.85 6.36 -6.54
N ASN A 164 -13.02 5.86 -6.10
CA ASN A 164 -13.56 6.13 -4.77
C ASN A 164 -12.97 5.14 -3.77
N VAL A 165 -12.47 5.64 -2.63
CA VAL A 165 -11.78 4.84 -1.62
C VAL A 165 -12.15 5.28 -0.21
N LYS A 166 -12.27 4.36 0.75
CA LYS A 166 -12.30 4.70 2.18
C LYS A 166 -10.90 4.56 2.74
N SER A 167 -10.25 5.69 3.01
CA SER A 167 -8.83 5.68 3.35
C SER A 167 -8.48 6.52 4.58
N LEU A 168 -7.50 6.01 5.33
CA LEU A 168 -6.68 6.82 6.23
C LEU A 168 -5.55 7.45 5.40
N CYS A 169 -5.64 8.76 5.17
CA CYS A 169 -4.62 9.48 4.43
C CYS A 169 -3.41 9.80 5.32
N LEU A 170 -2.23 9.98 4.72
CA LEU A 170 -1.08 10.59 5.37
C LEU A 170 -1.03 12.08 5.05
N SER A 171 -0.54 12.90 5.98
CA SER A 171 -0.24 14.33 5.77
C SER A 171 1.26 14.59 5.76
N GLY A 172 1.68 15.75 5.25
CA GLY A 172 3.10 16.16 5.19
C GLY A 172 3.96 15.36 4.20
N VAL A 173 3.33 14.48 3.42
CA VAL A 173 3.96 13.76 2.30
C VAL A 173 4.32 14.77 1.21
N LYS A 174 5.56 14.77 0.70
CA LYS A 174 5.97 15.62 -0.44
C LYS A 174 5.23 15.22 -1.71
N ILE A 175 4.98 16.16 -2.62
CA ILE A 175 4.14 15.90 -3.80
C ILE A 175 4.68 14.77 -4.68
N GLU A 176 6.00 14.70 -4.85
CA GLU A 176 6.70 13.64 -5.57
C GLU A 176 6.46 12.24 -4.97
N HIS A 177 6.06 12.16 -3.71
CA HIS A 177 5.77 10.89 -3.04
C HIS A 177 4.27 10.56 -3.02
N ARG A 178 3.37 11.45 -3.46
CA ARG A 178 1.92 11.20 -3.40
C ARG A 178 1.47 10.49 -4.67
N TRP A 179 1.23 9.19 -4.63
CA TRP A 179 0.67 8.45 -5.78
C TRP A 179 -0.79 8.78 -6.00
N TYR A 180 -1.60 8.76 -4.94
CA TYR A 180 -3.02 9.10 -5.01
C TYR A 180 -3.35 10.15 -3.96
N VAL A 181 -3.87 11.29 -4.43
CA VAL A 181 -4.30 12.39 -3.57
C VAL A 181 -5.83 12.46 -3.53
N PRO A 182 -6.44 12.76 -2.37
CA PRO A 182 -7.85 13.15 -2.32
C PRO A 182 -8.06 14.40 -3.18
N ASP A 183 -9.10 14.42 -4.01
CA ASP A 183 -9.46 15.64 -4.71
C ASP A 183 -10.05 16.65 -3.72
N LEU A 184 -9.29 17.71 -3.39
CA LEU A 184 -9.78 18.82 -2.55
C LEU A 184 -10.46 19.93 -3.37
N SER A 185 -10.89 19.67 -4.60
CA SER A 185 -11.88 20.57 -5.20
C SER A 185 -13.11 20.58 -4.29
N GLU A 186 -13.21 21.60 -3.43
CA GLU A 186 -14.39 21.87 -2.63
C GLU A 186 -15.55 22.14 -3.59
N VAL A 187 -16.21 21.08 -4.04
CA VAL A 187 -17.47 21.17 -4.75
C VAL A 187 -18.38 20.17 -4.11
N GLY A 188 -19.37 20.70 -3.39
CA GLY A 188 -20.20 19.99 -2.43
C GLY A 188 -20.79 18.66 -2.92
N ASP A 189 -21.17 17.86 -1.94
CA ASP A 189 -22.02 16.67 -2.00
C ASP A 189 -22.59 16.38 -3.41
N GLY A 190 -21.88 15.60 -4.22
CA GLY A 190 -22.49 14.94 -5.39
C GLY A 190 -21.79 14.99 -6.74
N MET A 191 -20.56 15.50 -6.90
CA MET A 191 -19.85 15.27 -8.17
C MET A 191 -19.31 13.84 -8.28
N GLY A 192 -19.88 13.06 -9.20
CA GLY A 192 -19.43 11.71 -9.52
C GLY A 192 -18.14 11.70 -10.37
N ILE A 193 -17.43 10.56 -10.34
CA ILE A 193 -16.18 10.29 -11.09
C ILE A 193 -16.26 10.71 -12.57
N ALA A 194 -17.44 10.57 -13.20
CA ALA A 194 -17.66 10.94 -14.59
C ALA A 194 -17.56 12.46 -14.85
N ALA A 195 -18.01 13.31 -13.91
CA ALA A 195 -17.93 14.76 -14.04
C ALA A 195 -16.48 15.24 -13.94
N LEU A 196 -15.70 14.64 -13.03
CA LEU A 196 -14.27 14.90 -12.83
C LEU A 196 -13.44 14.52 -14.08
N LEU A 197 -13.68 13.33 -14.63
CA LEU A 197 -12.98 12.88 -15.85
C LEU A 197 -13.40 13.68 -17.09
N ALA A 198 -14.65 14.15 -17.16
CA ALA A 198 -15.17 14.95 -18.28
C ALA A 198 -14.63 16.39 -18.33
N GLN A 199 -14.28 16.98 -17.18
CA GLN A 199 -13.65 18.31 -17.15
C GLN A 199 -12.18 18.27 -17.59
N GLY A 200 -11.58 17.07 -17.64
CA GLY A 200 -10.15 16.89 -17.88
C GLY A 200 -9.32 17.43 -16.73
N ILE A 201 -8.07 16.98 -16.60
CA ILE A 201 -7.12 17.44 -15.57
C ILE A 201 -6.61 18.87 -15.91
N LYS A 202 -7.47 19.75 -16.44
CA LYS A 202 -7.17 21.16 -16.73
C LYS A 202 -7.69 22.00 -15.57
N GLY A 203 -6.80 22.32 -14.63
CA GLY A 203 -7.10 23.10 -13.42
C GLY A 203 -6.81 22.38 -12.10
N TRP A 204 -6.41 21.10 -12.16
CA TRP A 204 -5.88 20.39 -11.00
C TRP A 204 -4.50 20.95 -10.66
N ASP A 205 -4.39 21.66 -9.53
CA ASP A 205 -3.12 22.09 -8.96
C ASP A 205 -2.79 21.20 -7.75
N PRO A 206 -1.76 20.33 -7.84
CA PRO A 206 -1.32 19.46 -6.75
C PRO A 206 -0.88 20.20 -5.47
N GLU A 207 -0.54 21.50 -5.56
CA GLU A 207 -0.24 22.34 -4.38
C GLU A 207 -1.52 22.68 -3.60
N THR A 208 -2.65 22.82 -4.30
CA THR A 208 -3.98 23.07 -3.69
C THR A 208 -4.77 21.79 -3.38
N ALA A 209 -4.57 20.74 -4.18
CA ALA A 209 -5.24 19.45 -4.04
C ALA A 209 -4.52 18.61 -2.97
N GLY A 210 -4.91 18.82 -1.72
CA GLY A 210 -4.59 17.89 -0.63
C GLY A 210 -3.14 17.92 -0.18
N ARG A 211 -2.88 18.53 0.99
CA ARG A 211 -1.66 18.25 1.78
C ARG A 211 -1.58 16.79 2.28
N GLN A 212 -2.39 15.90 1.74
CA GLN A 212 -2.58 14.54 2.17
C GLN A 212 -2.52 13.55 0.99
N ALA A 213 -2.14 12.32 1.28
CA ALA A 213 -2.04 11.24 0.31
C ALA A 213 -2.78 10.01 0.83
N ALA A 214 -3.72 9.49 0.03
CA ALA A 214 -4.34 8.19 0.28
C ALA A 214 -3.38 7.04 -0.06
N VAL A 215 -2.50 7.27 -1.03
CA VAL A 215 -1.39 6.38 -1.37
C VAL A 215 -0.12 7.21 -1.48
N ALA A 216 0.93 6.78 -0.77
CA ALA A 216 2.23 7.44 -0.79
C ALA A 216 3.37 6.46 -1.07
N TYR A 217 4.47 6.94 -1.65
CA TYR A 217 5.67 6.19 -1.97
C TYR A 217 6.92 7.03 -1.71
N GLY A 218 7.67 6.71 -0.67
CA GLY A 218 8.80 7.52 -0.18
C GLY A 218 10.11 6.74 -0.04
N PRO A 219 11.27 7.41 -0.04
CA PRO A 219 12.57 6.79 0.10
C PRO A 219 12.89 6.31 1.52
N VAL A 220 13.61 5.19 1.61
CA VAL A 220 14.29 4.70 2.82
C VAL A 220 15.75 4.46 2.48
N GLY A 221 16.61 5.42 2.86
CA GLY A 221 17.99 5.46 2.38
C GLY A 221 18.05 5.68 0.87
N GLU A 222 19.10 5.18 0.21
CA GLU A 222 19.30 5.40 -1.22
C GLU A 222 18.36 4.54 -2.10
N LYS A 223 18.24 3.26 -1.78
CA LYS A 223 17.58 2.25 -2.64
C LYS A 223 16.22 1.79 -2.10
N GLY A 224 16.04 1.73 -0.80
CA GLY A 224 14.81 1.24 -0.17
C GLY A 224 13.65 2.22 -0.33
N ARG A 225 12.42 1.71 -0.20
CA ARG A 225 11.19 2.50 -0.37
C ARG A 225 10.08 2.07 0.60
N ILE A 226 9.21 2.99 0.99
CA ILE A 226 7.98 2.71 1.73
C ILE A 226 6.78 3.11 0.88
N GLY A 227 5.87 2.18 0.66
CA GLY A 227 4.54 2.40 0.12
C GLY A 227 3.49 2.40 1.23
N TRP A 228 2.66 3.43 1.28
CA TRP A 228 1.45 3.49 2.11
C TRP A 228 0.23 3.30 1.22
N VAL A 229 -0.70 2.41 1.62
CA VAL A 229 -2.03 2.29 1.04
C VAL A 229 -3.03 2.45 2.17
N GLY A 230 -3.68 3.62 2.23
CA GLY A 230 -4.59 3.99 3.31
C GLY A 230 -5.95 3.30 3.26
N ASP A 231 -6.25 2.56 2.20
CA ASP A 231 -7.53 1.88 2.00
C ASP A 231 -7.78 0.82 3.10
N VAL A 232 -8.86 0.98 3.85
CA VAL A 232 -9.23 0.07 4.94
C VAL A 232 -10.12 -1.10 4.51
N ASN A 233 -10.57 -1.10 3.26
CA ASN A 233 -11.53 -2.04 2.71
C ASN A 233 -10.93 -2.91 1.59
N ASN A 234 -9.71 -2.62 1.15
CA ASN A 234 -9.04 -3.27 0.01
C ASN A 234 -9.90 -3.22 -1.27
N GLU A 235 -10.38 -2.02 -1.61
CA GLU A 235 -11.10 -1.79 -2.86
C GLU A 235 -10.27 -2.32 -4.07
N PRO A 236 -10.89 -2.93 -5.09
CA PRO A 236 -10.14 -3.55 -6.20
C PRO A 236 -9.10 -2.64 -6.89
N PRO A 237 -9.33 -1.32 -7.08
CA PRO A 237 -8.28 -0.42 -7.56
C PRO A 237 -7.09 -0.30 -6.60
N SER A 238 -7.30 -0.29 -5.28
CA SER A 238 -6.22 -0.27 -4.28
C SER A 238 -5.43 -1.58 -4.27
N VAL A 239 -6.07 -2.72 -4.55
CA VAL A 239 -5.35 -4.00 -4.74
C VAL A 239 -4.32 -3.87 -5.86
N LYS A 240 -4.68 -3.23 -6.98
CA LYS A 240 -3.73 -2.93 -8.08
C LYS A 240 -2.60 -2.01 -7.62
N VAL A 241 -2.90 -1.04 -6.78
CA VAL A 241 -1.87 -0.17 -6.18
C VAL A 241 -0.91 -0.97 -5.31
N ILE A 242 -1.40 -1.88 -4.45
CA ILE A 242 -0.57 -2.75 -3.61
C ILE A 242 0.39 -3.58 -4.48
N LEU A 243 -0.12 -4.18 -5.56
CA LEU A 243 0.69 -4.97 -6.50
C LEU A 243 1.76 -4.12 -7.19
N ALA A 244 1.39 -2.93 -7.67
CA ALA A 244 2.35 -2.00 -8.28
C ALA A 244 3.43 -1.54 -7.29
N LEU A 245 3.08 -1.22 -6.04
CA LEU A 245 4.05 -0.89 -5.00
C LEU A 245 4.99 -2.06 -4.67
N CYS A 246 4.54 -3.30 -4.90
CA CYS A 246 5.38 -4.50 -4.80
C CYS A 246 6.27 -4.75 -6.02
N GLY A 247 6.24 -3.88 -7.04
CA GLY A 247 6.99 -4.05 -8.29
C GLY A 247 6.36 -5.05 -9.26
N LEU A 248 5.07 -5.37 -9.08
CA LEU A 248 4.33 -6.32 -9.92
C LEU A 248 3.47 -5.57 -10.93
N ASP A 249 3.26 -6.15 -12.12
CA ASP A 249 2.36 -5.58 -13.12
C ASP A 249 0.89 -5.81 -12.73
N PRO A 250 0.14 -4.78 -12.27
CA PRO A 250 -1.23 -4.95 -11.85
C PRO A 250 -2.18 -5.30 -13.01
N ALA A 251 -1.78 -5.08 -14.27
CA ALA A 251 -2.60 -5.43 -15.43
C ALA A 251 -2.65 -6.94 -15.69
N LYS A 252 -1.65 -7.69 -15.20
CA LYS A 252 -1.58 -9.16 -15.29
C LYS A 252 -2.32 -9.88 -14.18
N ALA A 253 -2.72 -9.15 -13.14
CA ALA A 253 -3.41 -9.71 -11.98
C ALA A 253 -4.88 -10.03 -12.30
N ASN A 254 -5.31 -11.25 -12.00
CA ASN A 254 -6.72 -11.60 -12.03
C ASN A 254 -7.38 -11.21 -10.71
N ILE A 255 -7.77 -9.94 -10.60
CA ILE A 255 -8.56 -9.47 -9.47
C ILE A 255 -10.02 -9.83 -9.79
N ALA A 256 -10.44 -11.01 -9.35
CA ALA A 256 -11.84 -11.37 -9.35
C ALA A 256 -12.62 -10.25 -8.65
N ASN A 257 -13.84 -9.97 -9.13
CA ASN A 257 -14.82 -9.24 -8.34
C ASN A 257 -15.17 -10.12 -7.14
N PHE A 258 -14.28 -10.17 -6.15
CA PHE A 258 -14.66 -10.53 -4.81
C PHE A 258 -15.70 -9.47 -4.48
N GLU A 259 -16.98 -9.83 -4.53
CA GLU A 259 -17.94 -9.20 -3.65
C GLU A 259 -17.28 -9.34 -2.28
N VAL A 260 -16.68 -8.25 -1.81
CA VAL A 260 -16.39 -8.11 -0.40
C VAL A 260 -17.76 -8.23 0.21
N ARG A 261 -18.16 -9.46 0.58
CA ARG A 261 -19.08 -9.65 1.67
C ARG A 261 -18.43 -8.80 2.73
N GLN A 262 -19.01 -7.64 3.00
CA GLN A 262 -18.71 -6.98 4.25
C GLN A 262 -18.81 -8.14 5.24
N PRO A 263 -17.73 -8.47 5.97
CA PRO A 263 -17.86 -9.45 7.02
C PRO A 263 -19.12 -9.02 7.75
N SER A 264 -20.07 -9.95 7.98
CA SER A 264 -21.13 -9.69 8.95
C SER A 264 -20.38 -9.20 10.18
N GLY A 265 -20.39 -7.88 10.41
CA GLY A 265 -19.19 -7.18 10.88
C GLY A 265 -18.60 -7.83 12.13
N PRO A 266 -17.27 -7.84 12.35
CA PRO A 266 -16.83 -7.82 13.73
C PRO A 266 -17.52 -6.59 14.33
N ALA A 267 -18.39 -6.82 15.33
CA ALA A 267 -19.29 -5.78 15.82
C ALA A 267 -18.54 -4.46 15.97
N ALA A 268 -19.13 -3.38 15.41
CA ALA A 268 -18.45 -2.13 15.13
C ALA A 268 -17.45 -1.80 16.23
N MET A 269 -16.16 -1.63 15.93
CA MET A 269 -15.21 -1.29 17.00
C MET A 269 -15.17 0.23 17.16
N ARG A 270 -15.18 0.70 18.41
CA ARG A 270 -15.04 2.11 18.78
C ARG A 270 -13.72 2.29 19.53
N TRP A 271 -13.03 3.40 19.27
CA TRP A 271 -11.89 3.83 20.09
C TRP A 271 -12.38 4.21 21.49
N ASP A 272 -11.90 3.52 22.52
CA ASP A 272 -12.15 3.85 23.92
C ASP A 272 -10.92 4.56 24.50
N ALA A 273 -11.09 5.85 24.79
CA ALA A 273 -10.02 6.68 25.35
C ALA A 273 -9.68 6.33 26.82
N GLY A 274 -10.57 5.66 27.54
CA GLY A 274 -10.32 5.16 28.90
C GLY A 274 -9.48 3.89 28.93
N GLU A 275 -9.57 3.08 27.88
CA GLU A 275 -8.79 1.84 27.75
C GLU A 275 -7.59 1.93 26.79
N GLY A 276 -7.47 3.02 26.03
CA GLY A 276 -6.39 3.21 25.07
C GLY A 276 -6.39 2.16 23.95
N ARG A 277 -7.56 1.58 23.62
CA ARG A 277 -7.69 0.53 22.61
C ARG A 277 -9.03 0.59 21.88
N PHE A 278 -9.11 -0.08 20.74
CA PHE A 278 -10.39 -0.33 20.07
C PHE A 278 -11.16 -1.42 20.82
N VAL A 279 -12.40 -1.11 21.21
CA VAL A 279 -13.33 -2.03 21.87
C VAL A 279 -14.49 -2.36 20.95
N LYS A 280 -15.02 -3.58 21.09
CA LYS A 280 -16.20 -4.04 20.35
C LYS A 280 -17.44 -3.31 20.87
N VAL A 281 -18.23 -2.71 19.98
CA VAL A 281 -19.56 -2.13 20.29
C VAL A 281 -20.59 -3.22 20.42
#